data_AF-A0A938MXY2-F1
#
_entry.id   AF-A0A938MXY2-F1
#
_cell.length_a   1.000
_cell.length_b   1.000
_cell.length_c   1.000
_cell.angle_alpha   90.00
_cell.angle_beta   90.00
_cell.angle_gamma   90.00
#
_symmetry.space_group_name_H-M   'P 1'
#
loop_
_entity.id
_entity.type
_entity.pdbx_description
1 polymer ?
#
loop_
_entity_poly.entity_id
_entity_poly.type
_entity_poly.pdbx_seq_one_letter_code
_entity_poly.pdbx_strand_id
1 'polypeptide(L)'
;MNMKHALRLLAASFSFHFPVIGNAEGREFQSLDGAWQIVFDPANEGGTKQWVHAKSFPREHMKEIAVPSCWELIEKDYEGVAYYRHAFKVPADWAGKTIRLQFDAVNFRSEVWLNDTAVGMHEGGFTPFQ
;
A
#
# COMPACT_ATOMS: atom_id res chain seq x y z
N MET A 1 2.22 -27.83 0.47
CA MET A 1 2.17 -27.00 1.69
C MET A 1 2.68 -25.62 1.30
N ASN A 2 1.78 -24.75 0.81
CA ASN A 2 2.15 -23.47 0.17
C ASN A 2 1.49 -22.33 0.97
N MET A 3 2.22 -21.78 1.93
CA MET A 3 1.80 -20.61 2.70
C MET A 3 2.18 -19.36 1.90
N LYS A 4 1.19 -18.71 1.30
CA LYS A 4 1.36 -17.50 0.48
C LYS A 4 0.91 -16.29 1.29
N HIS A 5 1.82 -15.66 2.01
CA HIS A 5 1.61 -14.33 2.58
C HIS A 5 1.79 -13.32 1.44
N ALA A 6 0.86 -12.40 1.24
CA ALA A 6 1.00 -11.33 0.25
C ALA A 6 0.30 -10.07 0.78
N LEU A 7 1.06 -9.04 1.14
CA LEU A 7 0.54 -7.70 1.29
C LEU A 7 0.23 -7.14 -0.10
N ARG A 8 -0.98 -6.65 -0.36
CA ARG A 8 -1.29 -5.99 -1.64
C ARG A 8 -1.76 -4.57 -1.47
N LEU A 9 -1.00 -3.62 -2.00
CA LEU A 9 -1.21 -2.17 -1.83
C LEU A 9 -1.94 -1.60 -3.06
N LEU A 10 -3.02 -0.82 -2.87
CA LEU A 10 -3.74 -0.13 -3.94
C LEU A 10 -3.76 1.38 -3.70
N ALA A 11 -3.26 2.15 -4.67
CA ALA A 11 -3.36 3.60 -4.67
C ALA A 11 -4.08 4.20 -5.87
N ALA A 12 -4.87 5.25 -5.61
CA ALA A 12 -5.65 6.00 -6.60
C ALA A 12 -5.54 7.52 -6.34
N SER A 13 -5.44 8.33 -7.38
CA SER A 13 -5.28 9.80 -7.31
C SER A 13 -6.47 10.57 -7.91
N PHE A 14 -6.76 11.75 -7.35
CA PHE A 14 -7.74 12.73 -7.87
C PHE A 14 -7.24 14.16 -7.62
N SER A 15 -7.39 15.09 -8.58
CA SER A 15 -6.67 16.38 -8.65
C SER A 15 -7.20 17.56 -7.77
N PHE A 16 -6.51 18.71 -7.89
CA PHE A 16 -6.72 20.09 -7.37
C PHE A 16 -6.00 20.51 -6.05
N HIS A 17 -5.77 21.82 -5.87
CA HIS A 17 -4.49 22.61 -5.99
C HIS A 17 -4.01 23.33 -4.68
N PHE A 18 -2.74 23.80 -4.65
CA PHE A 18 -2.09 24.97 -3.98
C PHE A 18 -0.73 24.66 -3.27
N PRO A 19 0.22 25.64 -3.20
CA PRO A 19 1.66 25.39 -3.04
C PRO A 19 2.13 25.34 -1.58
N VAL A 20 3.31 24.73 -1.32
CA VAL A 20 4.49 25.37 -0.70
C VAL A 20 5.50 24.40 -0.04
N ILE A 21 6.78 24.65 -0.39
CA ILE A 21 8.08 24.53 0.31
C ILE A 21 8.51 23.17 0.89
N GLY A 22 9.60 22.65 0.30
CA GLY A 22 10.31 21.45 0.74
C GLY A 22 11.41 21.70 1.78
N ASN A 23 12.07 20.61 2.17
CA ASN A 23 13.50 20.56 2.50
C ASN A 23 13.99 19.12 2.77
N ALA A 24 14.93 18.65 1.94
CA ALA A 24 16.14 17.86 2.22
C ALA A 24 16.87 17.78 0.86
N GLU A 25 18.11 18.28 0.76
CA GLU A 25 18.69 18.76 -0.53
C GLU A 25 18.47 17.82 -1.74
N GLY A 26 17.58 18.29 -2.63
CA GLY A 26 17.39 17.82 -4.00
C GLY A 26 16.21 16.88 -4.27
N ARG A 27 15.78 16.05 -3.30
CA ARG A 27 14.68 15.09 -3.53
C ARG A 27 13.39 15.53 -2.84
N GLU A 28 12.41 15.92 -3.63
CA GLU A 28 11.04 16.10 -3.18
C GLU A 28 10.47 14.75 -2.75
N PHE A 29 9.77 14.71 -1.62
CA PHE A 29 9.07 13.53 -1.14
C PHE A 29 7.70 13.90 -0.57
N GLN A 30 6.78 12.95 -0.64
CA GLN A 30 5.47 13.00 -0.03
C GLN A 30 5.34 11.73 0.80
N SER A 31 5.18 11.85 2.13
CA SER A 31 4.90 10.69 2.95
C SER A 31 3.51 10.15 2.63
N LEU A 32 3.38 8.82 2.63
CA LEU A 32 2.11 8.12 2.56
C LEU A 32 1.73 7.50 3.91
N ASP A 33 2.40 7.87 5.01
CA ASP A 33 2.04 7.46 6.35
C ASP A 33 0.66 8.02 6.75
N GLY A 34 0.04 7.38 7.74
CA GLY A 34 -1.26 7.78 8.28
C GLY A 34 -2.33 6.70 8.10
N ALA A 35 -3.56 7.11 7.82
CA ALA A 35 -4.71 6.20 7.75
C ALA A 35 -4.76 5.47 6.39
N TRP A 36 -4.70 4.14 6.46
CA TRP A 36 -4.89 3.22 5.34
C TRP A 36 -6.12 2.37 5.59
N GLN A 37 -6.66 1.82 4.51
CA GLN A 37 -7.69 0.79 4.56
C GLN A 37 -7.01 -0.58 4.58
N ILE A 38 -7.51 -1.50 5.39
CA ILE A 38 -7.04 -2.89 5.44
C ILE A 38 -8.24 -3.85 5.36
N VAL A 39 -8.06 -4.95 4.62
CA VAL A 39 -8.95 -6.12 4.64
C VAL A 39 -8.11 -7.36 4.88
N PHE A 40 -8.51 -8.18 5.85
CA PHE A 40 -7.91 -9.48 6.12
C PHE A 40 -8.57 -10.57 5.25
N ASP A 41 -7.78 -11.46 4.68
CA ASP A 41 -8.21 -12.52 3.77
C ASP A 41 -7.87 -13.91 4.37
N PRO A 42 -8.57 -14.34 5.44
CA PRO A 42 -8.31 -15.63 6.09
C PRO A 42 -8.55 -16.84 5.18
N ALA A 43 -9.39 -16.69 4.15
CA ALA A 43 -9.67 -17.74 3.17
C ALA A 43 -8.69 -17.74 1.98
N ASN A 44 -7.78 -16.78 1.91
CA ASN A 44 -6.84 -16.58 0.80
C ASN A 44 -7.52 -16.59 -0.58
N GLU A 45 -8.67 -15.93 -0.68
CA GLU A 45 -9.51 -15.90 -1.88
C GLU A 45 -9.36 -14.60 -2.69
N GLY A 46 -8.76 -13.56 -2.11
CA GLY A 46 -8.62 -12.24 -2.73
C GLY A 46 -7.79 -12.28 -4.01
N GLY A 47 -6.89 -13.26 -4.15
CA GLY A 47 -6.16 -13.50 -5.40
C GLY A 47 -7.10 -13.93 -6.53
N THR A 48 -7.98 -14.88 -6.26
CA THR A 48 -8.98 -15.38 -7.21
C THR A 48 -10.07 -14.32 -7.46
N LYS A 49 -10.50 -13.61 -6.42
CA LYS A 49 -11.50 -12.55 -6.49
C LYS A 49 -10.96 -11.21 -6.99
N GLN A 50 -9.66 -11.13 -7.28
CA GLN A 50 -8.98 -9.93 -7.81
C GLN A 50 -9.17 -8.69 -6.91
N TRP A 51 -9.11 -8.87 -5.59
CA TRP A 51 -9.29 -7.79 -4.60
C TRP A 51 -8.24 -6.66 -4.70
N VAL A 52 -7.16 -6.89 -5.45
CA VAL A 52 -6.18 -5.86 -5.82
C VAL A 52 -6.77 -4.73 -6.65
N HIS A 53 -7.84 -5.00 -7.41
CA HIS A 53 -8.43 -4.01 -8.30
C HIS A 53 -9.49 -3.18 -7.56
N ALA A 54 -9.55 -1.89 -7.84
CA ALA A 54 -10.45 -0.95 -7.18
C ALA A 54 -11.94 -1.36 -7.27
N LYS A 55 -12.32 -2.03 -8.36
CA LYS A 55 -13.68 -2.52 -8.60
C LYS A 55 -14.05 -3.71 -7.70
N SER A 56 -13.09 -4.56 -7.36
CA SER A 56 -13.31 -5.81 -6.63
C SER A 56 -12.83 -5.76 -5.19
N PHE A 57 -12.23 -4.65 -4.75
CA PHE A 57 -11.83 -4.44 -3.37
C PHE A 57 -13.05 -4.53 -2.43
N PRO A 58 -13.05 -5.43 -1.42
CA PRO A 58 -14.19 -5.71 -0.55
C PRO A 58 -14.36 -4.64 0.54
N ARG A 59 -15.00 -3.53 0.17
CA ARG A 59 -15.18 -2.35 1.03
C ARG A 59 -16.04 -2.63 2.27
N GLU A 60 -16.90 -3.63 2.20
CA GLU A 60 -17.77 -4.09 3.28
C GLU A 60 -17.00 -4.72 4.45
N HIS A 61 -15.78 -5.22 4.21
CA HIS A 61 -14.91 -5.83 5.22
C HIS A 61 -13.73 -4.93 5.62
N MET A 62 -13.74 -3.68 5.14
CA MET A 62 -12.64 -2.74 5.33
C MET A 62 -12.62 -2.21 6.77
N LYS A 63 -11.42 -2.22 7.35
CA LYS A 63 -11.06 -1.52 8.58
C LYS A 63 -10.05 -0.41 8.25
N GLU A 64 -9.91 0.56 9.15
CA GLU A 64 -8.82 1.53 9.09
C GLU A 64 -7.60 1.01 9.88
N ILE A 65 -6.39 1.28 9.40
CA ILE A 65 -5.13 0.97 10.07
C ILE A 65 -4.15 2.14 9.91
N ALA A 66 -3.40 2.44 10.97
CA ALA A 66 -2.29 3.38 10.89
C ALA A 66 -1.10 2.72 10.17
N VAL A 67 -0.46 3.43 9.26
CA VAL A 67 0.83 3.02 8.68
C VAL A 67 1.87 4.06 9.08
N PRO A 68 3.01 3.65 9.68
CA PRO A 68 3.39 2.28 10.02
C PRO A 68 2.68 1.74 11.28
N SER A 69 2.28 0.46 11.27
CA SER A 69 1.89 -0.29 12.49
C SER A 69 1.87 -1.80 12.23
N CYS A 70 1.78 -2.58 13.31
CA CYS A 70 1.53 -4.02 13.26
C CYS A 70 0.02 -4.29 13.17
N TRP A 71 -0.42 -5.12 12.22
CA TRP A 71 -1.85 -5.44 12.07
C TRP A 71 -2.41 -6.24 13.25
N GLU A 72 -1.55 -6.86 14.06
CA GLU A 72 -1.91 -7.67 15.23
C GLU A 72 -2.52 -6.81 16.34
N LEU A 73 -2.39 -5.49 16.24
CA LEU A 73 -3.12 -4.52 17.07
C LEU A 73 -4.62 -4.52 16.77
N ILE A 74 -5.03 -4.97 15.58
CA ILE A 74 -6.43 -5.05 15.12
C ILE A 74 -6.91 -6.51 15.09
N GLU A 75 -6.09 -7.42 14.55
CA GLU A 75 -6.43 -8.83 14.40
C GLU A 75 -5.31 -9.69 15.01
N LYS A 76 -5.49 -10.02 16.29
CA LYS A 76 -4.47 -10.71 17.09
C LYS A 76 -4.20 -12.12 16.53
N ASP A 77 -2.94 -12.51 16.52
CA ASP A 77 -2.47 -13.84 16.10
C ASP A 77 -2.80 -14.19 14.63
N TYR A 78 -3.06 -13.19 13.79
CA TYR A 78 -3.31 -13.37 12.36
C TYR A 78 -2.01 -13.49 11.55
N GLU A 79 -1.86 -14.61 10.83
CA GLU A 79 -0.68 -14.91 10.00
C GLU A 79 -1.07 -15.11 8.51
N GLY A 80 -2.09 -14.41 8.01
CA GLY A 80 -2.61 -14.61 6.66
C GLY A 80 -2.23 -13.52 5.64
N VAL A 81 -3.13 -13.30 4.69
CA VAL A 81 -3.01 -12.31 3.61
C VAL A 81 -3.84 -11.07 3.97
N ALA A 82 -3.26 -9.88 3.86
CA ALA A 82 -3.98 -8.64 4.06
C ALA A 82 -3.84 -7.72 2.84
N TYR A 83 -4.94 -7.06 2.48
CA TYR A 83 -5.00 -6.10 1.38
C TYR A 83 -5.06 -4.71 1.97
N TYR A 84 -4.06 -3.89 1.64
CA TYR A 84 -3.97 -2.51 2.09
C TYR A 84 -4.33 -1.58 0.94
N ARG A 85 -5.02 -0.48 1.24
CA ARG A 85 -5.44 0.48 0.22
C ARG A 85 -5.34 1.90 0.75
N HIS A 86 -4.74 2.78 -0.04
CA HIS A 86 -4.59 4.18 0.31
C HIS A 86 -4.58 5.05 -0.93
N ALA A 87 -5.52 6.00 -1.00
CA ALA A 87 -5.59 6.95 -2.09
C ALA A 87 -4.75 8.19 -1.78
N PHE A 88 -3.91 8.62 -2.72
CA PHE A 88 -3.05 9.78 -2.54
C PHE A 88 -2.98 10.63 -3.82
N LYS A 89 -2.59 11.90 -3.68
CA LYS A 89 -2.43 12.81 -4.81
C LYS A 89 -0.95 13.08 -5.03
N VAL A 90 -0.47 12.84 -6.25
CA VAL A 90 0.87 13.24 -6.65
C VAL A 90 0.93 14.77 -6.81
N PRO A 91 1.92 15.46 -6.23
CA PRO A 91 2.12 16.89 -6.43
C PRO A 91 2.23 17.26 -7.92
N ALA A 92 1.58 18.34 -8.33
CA ALA A 92 1.49 18.70 -9.76
C ALA A 92 2.84 19.09 -10.37
N ASP A 93 3.74 19.63 -9.55
CA ASP A 93 5.13 19.96 -9.88
C ASP A 93 6.02 18.72 -10.09
N TRP A 94 5.53 17.51 -9.78
CA TRP A 94 6.21 16.26 -10.11
C TRP A 94 5.90 15.75 -11.54
N ALA A 95 5.01 16.42 -12.28
CA ALA A 95 4.67 16.04 -13.63
C ALA A 95 5.92 15.96 -14.53
N GLY A 96 6.06 14.85 -15.26
CA GLY A 96 7.22 14.59 -16.13
C GLY A 96 8.50 14.17 -15.39
N LYS A 97 8.50 14.09 -14.05
CA LYS A 97 9.63 13.56 -13.27
C LYS A 97 9.51 12.04 -13.11
N THR A 98 10.65 11.38 -12.84
CA THR A 98 10.66 9.99 -12.37
C THR A 98 10.27 9.94 -10.90
N ILE A 99 9.15 9.29 -10.60
CA ILE A 99 8.64 9.12 -9.24
C ILE A 99 8.96 7.70 -8.77
N ARG A 100 9.32 7.55 -7.49
CA ARG A 100 9.56 6.26 -6.84
C ARG A 100 8.64 6.12 -5.65
N LEU A 101 8.10 4.92 -5.45
CA LEU A 101 7.29 4.59 -4.29
C LEU A 101 8.16 3.77 -3.34
N GLN A 102 8.55 4.34 -2.21
CA GLN A 102 9.46 3.71 -1.26
C GLN A 102 8.70 3.13 -0.07
N PHE A 103 9.05 1.92 0.33
CA PHE A 103 8.64 1.28 1.57
C PHE A 103 9.87 1.00 2.42
N ASP A 104 9.86 1.44 3.67
CA ASP A 104 11.00 1.23 4.57
C ASP A 104 11.09 -0.22 5.06
N ALA A 105 9.94 -0.85 5.34
CA ALA A 105 9.83 -2.27 5.63
C ALA A 105 8.39 -2.76 5.47
N VAL A 106 8.22 -3.98 4.95
CA VAL A 106 6.95 -4.70 4.96
C VAL A 106 7.22 -6.17 5.30
N ASN A 107 6.61 -6.68 6.37
CA ASN A 107 6.79 -8.08 6.75
C ASN A 107 5.64 -8.97 6.24
N PHE A 108 5.87 -10.13 5.60
CA PHE A 108 7.14 -10.63 5.04
C PHE A 108 7.20 -10.52 3.51
N ARG A 109 6.10 -10.81 2.82
CA ARG A 109 6.01 -10.74 1.35
C ARG A 109 4.97 -9.71 0.94
N SER A 110 5.34 -8.85 0.00
CA SER A 110 4.52 -7.76 -0.51
C SER A 110 4.44 -7.78 -2.03
N GLU A 111 3.30 -7.36 -2.57
CA GLU A 111 3.01 -7.19 -3.98
C GLU A 111 2.32 -5.82 -4.15
N VAL A 112 2.91 -4.91 -4.91
CA VAL A 112 2.45 -3.52 -4.99
C VAL A 112 1.66 -3.31 -6.28
N TRP A 113 0.49 -2.68 -6.16
CA TRP A 113 -0.36 -2.29 -7.28
C TRP A 113 -0.61 -0.78 -7.26
N LEU A 114 -0.53 -0.13 -8.42
CA LEU A 114 -0.85 1.28 -8.60
C LEU A 114 -1.87 1.42 -9.73
N ASN A 115 -3.03 1.99 -9.44
CA ASN A 115 -4.13 2.13 -10.41
C ASN A 115 -4.41 0.82 -11.19
N ASP A 116 -4.65 -0.28 -10.46
CA ASP A 116 -4.92 -1.61 -11.01
C ASP A 116 -3.77 -2.24 -11.82
N THR A 117 -2.54 -1.69 -11.74
CA THR A 117 -1.35 -2.21 -12.44
C THR A 117 -0.29 -2.70 -11.46
N ALA A 118 0.28 -3.90 -11.67
CA ALA A 118 1.35 -4.43 -10.83
C ALA A 118 2.62 -3.62 -11.08
N VAL A 119 3.24 -3.13 -10.00
CA VAL A 119 4.47 -2.33 -10.09
C VAL A 119 5.67 -2.98 -9.41
N GLY A 120 5.46 -3.99 -8.55
CA GLY A 120 6.58 -4.71 -7.94
C GLY A 120 6.17 -5.73 -6.90
N MET A 121 7.16 -6.48 -6.40
CA MET A 121 7.02 -7.35 -5.24
C MET A 121 8.32 -7.34 -4.45
N HIS A 122 8.23 -7.61 -3.15
CA HIS A 122 9.39 -7.72 -2.26
C HIS A 122 9.16 -8.80 -1.22
N GLU A 123 10.26 -9.45 -0.82
CA GLU A 123 10.29 -10.48 0.22
C GLU A 123 11.41 -10.13 1.23
N GLY A 124 11.04 -10.01 2.50
CA GLY A 124 11.92 -9.62 3.60
C GLY A 124 11.30 -8.55 4.51
N GLY A 125 11.24 -8.80 5.81
CA GLY A 125 10.60 -7.88 6.76
C GLY A 125 11.46 -6.73 7.30
N PHE A 126 12.72 -6.61 6.89
CA PHE A 126 13.71 -5.75 7.56
C PHE A 126 14.53 -4.87 6.61
N THR A 127 14.21 -4.85 5.31
CA THR A 127 14.94 -4.07 4.31
C THR A 127 13.99 -3.23 3.46
N PRO A 128 14.40 -2.00 3.10
CA PRO A 128 13.59 -1.13 2.26
C PRO A 128 13.54 -1.61 0.81
N PHE A 129 12.50 -1.21 0.08
CA PHE A 129 12.38 -1.42 -1.37
C PHE A 129 11.65 -0.25 -2.05
N GLN A 130 11.84 -0.12 -3.38
CA GLN A 130 11.31 0.96 -4.21
C GLN A 130 10.95 0.48 -5.62
#